data_AF-A0AAW0Y8L6-F1
#
_entry.id   AF-A0AAW0Y8L6-F1
#
_cell.length_a   1.000
_cell.length_b   1.000
_cell.length_c   1.000
_cell.angle_alpha   90.00
_cell.angle_beta   90.00
_cell.angle_gamma   90.00
#
_symmetry.space_group_name_H-M   'P 1'
#
loop_
_entity.id
_entity.type
_entity.pdbx_description
1 polymer ?
#
loop_
_entity_poly.entity_id
_entity_poly.type
_entity_poly.pdbx_seq_one_letter_code
_entity_poly.pdbx_strand_id
1 'polypeptide(L)'
;YFRYFDVDSTFQTEGVAGRVLTQHEHALLSTAKDTAARYLTQLHPNTAFVSGKYRWLPDGVEYDLLYKDEATDVSSRVTLFQKLDATKVIRSMIVDQKTVVNMIVTLKGRVTKYATFLDHLVKNVLPHDENLSLTVIYFEDDFLQEARDLTSRQLSGLPNFKWSFIALEERDFSRGRGLHVGAHHKVSKDKGELLFFCDVDVLMHPDFFNRCRSNTRKGQQVYYPVVFSLYNPKLVYPLFDKAVPPVSEQLAVDEQSGFWRTFGFGMACMYHSDYEASGGFPDIRTWGGEDVALYEQFLKLDN
;
A
#
# COMPACT_ATOMS: atom_id res chain seq x y z
N TYR A 1 0.29 -18.87 3.56
CA TYR A 1 1.41 -19.43 2.79
C TYR A 1 1.26 -18.88 1.38
N PHE A 2 1.91 -17.74 1.09
CA PHE A 2 1.69 -17.01 -0.16
C PHE A 2 2.08 -17.88 -1.36
N ARG A 3 1.08 -18.39 -2.09
CA ARG A 3 1.26 -19.11 -3.35
C ARG A 3 1.56 -18.12 -4.46
N TYR A 4 2.83 -17.80 -4.66
CA TYR A 4 3.28 -16.96 -5.79
C TYR A 4 3.94 -17.75 -6.94
N PHE A 5 4.09 -19.08 -6.87
CA PHE A 5 5.27 -19.69 -7.52
C PHE A 5 5.11 -20.76 -8.60
N ASP A 6 3.91 -21.20 -9.00
CA ASP A 6 3.87 -22.28 -10.02
C ASP A 6 3.65 -21.82 -11.46
N VAL A 7 3.12 -20.62 -11.71
CA VAL A 7 2.90 -20.14 -13.09
C VAL A 7 4.02 -19.21 -13.57
N ASP A 8 4.73 -18.55 -12.64
CA ASP A 8 5.74 -17.52 -12.94
C ASP A 8 7.20 -18.02 -12.97
N SER A 9 7.43 -19.31 -12.69
CA SER A 9 8.76 -19.90 -12.44
C SER A 9 9.40 -20.56 -13.68
N THR A 10 8.93 -20.24 -14.88
CA THR A 10 9.42 -20.85 -16.12
C THR A 10 10.28 -19.88 -16.93
N PHE A 11 11.38 -20.38 -17.52
CA PHE A 11 12.15 -19.60 -18.47
C PHE A 11 11.33 -19.42 -19.74
N GLN A 12 11.14 -18.17 -20.18
CA GLN A 12 10.48 -17.92 -21.46
C GLN A 12 11.33 -18.44 -22.62
N THR A 13 10.75 -19.34 -23.41
CA THR A 13 11.23 -19.69 -24.75
C THR A 13 10.39 -18.90 -25.77
N GLU A 14 10.97 -18.53 -26.90
CA GLU A 14 10.25 -17.80 -27.96
C GLU A 14 8.91 -18.48 -28.28
N GLY A 15 7.81 -17.75 -28.11
CA GLY A 15 6.45 -18.21 -28.45
C GLY A 15 5.48 -18.52 -27.31
N VAL A 16 5.89 -18.44 -26.03
CA VAL A 16 4.96 -18.62 -24.89
C VAL A 16 4.64 -17.27 -24.25
N ALA A 17 3.35 -16.89 -24.20
CA ALA A 17 2.90 -15.67 -23.52
C ALA A 17 3.12 -15.78 -22.00
N GLY A 18 3.91 -14.87 -21.42
CA GLY A 18 4.16 -14.80 -19.98
C GLY A 18 4.75 -13.46 -19.54
N ARG A 19 5.03 -13.32 -18.23
CA ARG A 19 5.59 -12.14 -17.57
C ARG A 19 6.90 -11.65 -18.21
N VAL A 20 6.98 -10.37 -18.58
CA VAL A 20 8.22 -9.74 -19.06
C VAL A 20 9.24 -9.68 -17.93
N LEU A 21 10.43 -10.23 -18.15
CA LEU A 21 11.52 -10.21 -17.18
C LEU A 21 12.19 -8.83 -17.16
N THR A 22 12.60 -8.37 -15.98
CA THR A 22 13.46 -7.19 -15.86
C THR A 22 14.86 -7.46 -16.43
N GLN A 23 15.62 -6.42 -16.78
CA GLN A 23 17.00 -6.57 -17.25
C GLN A 23 17.89 -7.34 -16.24
N HIS A 24 17.65 -7.15 -14.94
CA HIS A 24 18.39 -7.85 -13.90
C HIS A 24 18.02 -9.35 -13.84
N GLU A 25 16.74 -9.68 -13.95
CA GLU A 25 16.29 -11.07 -14.03
C GLU A 25 16.83 -11.77 -15.29
N HIS A 26 16.85 -11.08 -16.44
CA HIS A 26 17.50 -11.60 -17.65
C HIS A 26 18.99 -11.89 -17.43
N ALA A 27 19.73 -11.00 -16.77
CA ALA A 27 21.15 -11.20 -16.48
C ALA A 27 21.40 -12.39 -15.55
N LEU A 28 20.57 -12.56 -14.51
CA LEU A 28 20.64 -13.71 -13.59
C LEU A 28 20.38 -15.02 -14.33
N LEU A 29 19.31 -15.07 -15.13
CA LEU A 29 18.94 -16.26 -15.91
C LEU A 29 19.98 -16.61 -16.97
N SER A 30 20.58 -15.61 -17.63
CA SER A 30 21.70 -15.81 -18.55
C SER A 30 22.90 -16.42 -17.83
N THR A 31 23.26 -15.88 -16.67
CA THR A 31 24.38 -16.38 -15.86
C THR A 31 24.19 -17.84 -15.45
N ALA A 32 22.96 -18.22 -15.08
CA ALA A 32 22.61 -19.61 -14.78
C ALA A 32 22.74 -20.51 -16.02
N LYS A 33 22.24 -20.07 -17.19
CA LYS A 33 22.40 -20.81 -18.46
C LYS A 33 23.87 -20.98 -18.81
N ASP A 34 24.67 -19.91 -18.78
CA ASP A 34 26.09 -19.95 -19.10
C ASP A 34 26.89 -20.86 -18.15
N THR A 35 26.47 -20.93 -16.89
CA THR A 35 27.10 -21.83 -15.90
C THR A 35 26.77 -23.28 -16.18
N ALA A 36 25.51 -23.60 -16.49
CA ALA A 36 25.11 -24.96 -16.87
C ALA A 36 25.73 -25.38 -18.21
N ALA A 37 25.75 -24.48 -19.20
CA ALA A 37 26.37 -24.73 -20.50
C ALA A 37 27.86 -25.03 -20.34
N ARG A 38 28.61 -24.22 -19.58
CA ARG A 38 30.04 -24.49 -19.30
C ARG A 38 30.28 -25.84 -18.62
N TYR A 39 29.41 -26.23 -17.69
CA TYR A 39 29.49 -27.55 -17.05
C TYR A 39 29.22 -28.67 -18.07
N LEU A 40 28.20 -28.51 -18.92
CA LEU A 40 27.85 -29.51 -19.94
C LEU A 40 28.85 -29.59 -21.07
N THR A 41 29.47 -28.49 -21.52
CA THR A 41 30.48 -28.52 -22.61
C THR A 41 31.67 -29.43 -22.28
N GLN A 42 31.96 -29.64 -20.99
CA GLN A 42 33.00 -30.58 -20.55
C GLN A 42 32.61 -32.06 -20.76
N LEU A 43 31.31 -32.35 -20.88
CA LEU A 43 30.75 -33.71 -20.97
C LEU A 43 30.13 -34.00 -22.35
N HIS A 44 29.44 -33.00 -22.91
CA HIS A 44 28.65 -33.04 -24.14
C HIS A 44 28.78 -31.69 -24.88
N PRO A 45 29.68 -31.58 -25.89
CA PRO A 45 30.03 -30.31 -26.51
C PRO A 45 28.92 -29.70 -27.38
N ASN A 46 27.94 -30.50 -27.82
CA ASN A 46 26.89 -30.08 -28.76
C ASN A 46 25.52 -29.93 -28.08
N THR A 47 25.49 -29.47 -26.83
CA THR A 47 24.25 -29.30 -26.04
C THR A 47 23.65 -27.90 -26.20
N ALA A 48 22.35 -27.85 -26.54
CA ALA A 48 21.56 -26.63 -26.63
C ALA A 48 20.52 -26.55 -25.52
N PHE A 49 20.25 -25.34 -25.02
CA PHE A 49 19.22 -25.11 -24.02
C PHE A 49 17.83 -25.35 -24.61
N VAL A 50 16.99 -26.13 -23.92
CA VAL A 50 15.61 -26.42 -24.35
C VAL A 50 14.61 -25.66 -23.49
N SER A 51 14.64 -25.88 -22.18
CA SER A 51 13.70 -25.26 -21.24
C SER A 51 14.30 -25.19 -19.84
N GLY A 52 13.69 -24.40 -18.97
CA GLY A 52 14.16 -24.27 -17.60
C GLY A 52 13.08 -23.80 -16.66
N LYS A 53 13.28 -24.08 -15.37
CA LYS A 53 12.48 -23.56 -14.27
C LYS A 53 13.39 -23.00 -13.19
N TYR A 54 12.86 -22.11 -12.35
CA TYR A 54 13.56 -21.62 -11.18
C TYR A 54 12.62 -21.43 -10.00
N ARG A 55 13.13 -21.58 -8.78
CA ARG A 55 12.37 -21.29 -7.56
C ARG A 55 13.21 -20.55 -6.54
N TRP A 56 12.58 -19.64 -5.80
CA TRP A 56 13.19 -18.97 -4.67
C TRP A 56 13.18 -19.89 -3.45
N LEU A 57 14.34 -20.06 -2.84
CA LEU A 57 14.57 -20.76 -1.59
C LEU A 57 14.97 -19.74 -0.51
N PRO A 58 14.83 -20.07 0.79
CA PRO A 58 15.20 -19.14 1.87
C PRO A 58 16.64 -18.62 1.81
N ASP A 59 17.54 -19.38 1.19
CA ASP A 59 18.97 -19.14 1.12
C ASP A 59 19.48 -18.84 -0.30
N GLY A 60 18.61 -18.82 -1.32
CA GLY A 60 19.04 -18.62 -2.71
C GLY A 60 17.97 -18.87 -3.76
N VAL A 61 18.42 -19.04 -5.01
CA VAL A 61 17.60 -19.43 -6.15
C VAL A 61 18.08 -20.78 -6.65
N GLU A 62 17.16 -21.73 -6.78
CA GLU A 62 17.42 -22.98 -7.48
C GLU A 62 16.96 -22.87 -8.93
N TYR A 63 17.82 -23.26 -9.86
CA TYR A 63 17.53 -23.35 -11.28
C TYR A 63 17.55 -24.82 -11.70
N ASP A 64 16.62 -25.19 -12.56
CA ASP A 64 16.51 -26.54 -13.11
C ASP A 64 16.37 -26.44 -14.62
N LEU A 65 17.43 -26.79 -15.33
CA LEU A 65 17.61 -26.50 -16.74
C LEU A 65 17.72 -27.78 -17.55
N LEU A 66 16.98 -27.85 -18.66
CA LEU A 66 17.02 -28.93 -19.62
C LEU A 66 17.82 -28.51 -20.84
N TYR A 67 18.83 -29.31 -21.17
CA TYR A 67 19.62 -29.21 -22.37
C TYR A 67 19.44 -30.47 -23.22
N LYS A 68 19.63 -30.33 -24.53
CA LYS A 68 19.56 -31.44 -25.48
C LYS A 68 20.74 -31.38 -26.42
N ASP A 69 21.43 -32.50 -26.57
CA ASP A 69 22.46 -32.67 -27.57
C ASP A 69 21.81 -32.98 -28.92
N GLU A 70 21.99 -32.10 -29.90
CA GLU A 70 21.33 -32.22 -31.21
C GLU A 70 21.89 -33.39 -32.04
N ALA A 71 23.13 -33.80 -31.80
CA ALA A 71 23.77 -34.87 -32.56
C ALA A 71 23.39 -36.26 -32.03
N THR A 72 23.13 -36.38 -30.74
CA THR A 72 22.87 -37.67 -30.07
C THR A 72 21.43 -37.84 -29.58
N ASP A 73 20.62 -36.79 -29.67
CA ASP A 73 19.24 -36.73 -29.16
C ASP A 73 19.13 -36.92 -27.63
N VAL A 74 20.25 -36.91 -26.92
CA VAL A 74 20.31 -37.10 -25.47
C VAL A 74 19.97 -35.80 -24.74
N SER A 75 19.10 -35.90 -23.75
CA SER A 75 18.76 -34.77 -22.89
C SER A 75 19.52 -34.82 -21.56
N SER A 76 20.05 -33.68 -21.13
CA SER A 76 20.73 -33.50 -19.84
C SER A 76 19.98 -32.49 -18.99
N ARG A 77 19.71 -32.84 -17.73
CA ARG A 77 19.10 -31.94 -16.76
C ARG A 77 20.17 -31.45 -15.79
N VAL A 78 20.29 -30.14 -15.64
CA VAL A 78 21.28 -29.49 -14.78
C VAL A 78 20.55 -28.67 -13.73
N THR A 79 20.74 -29.03 -12.47
CA THR A 79 20.23 -28.26 -11.33
C THR A 79 21.36 -27.42 -10.76
N LEU A 80 21.14 -26.11 -10.68
CA LEU A 80 22.07 -25.14 -10.12
C LEU A 80 21.45 -24.47 -8.90
N PHE A 81 22.29 -24.09 -7.94
CA PHE A 81 21.88 -23.30 -6.80
C PHE A 81 22.73 -22.03 -6.71
N GLN A 82 22.07 -20.87 -6.71
CA GLN A 82 22.68 -19.57 -6.52
C GLN A 82 22.31 -19.04 -5.13
N LYS A 83 23.28 -19.02 -4.21
CA LYS A 83 23.09 -18.47 -2.87
C LYS A 83 22.78 -16.96 -2.93
N LEU A 84 21.98 -16.47 -1.97
CA LEU A 84 21.80 -15.02 -1.78
C LEU A 84 23.15 -14.34 -1.53
N ASP A 85 23.39 -13.27 -2.27
CA ASP A 85 24.58 -12.42 -2.15
C ASP A 85 24.52 -11.57 -0.87
N ALA A 86 25.61 -10.89 -0.53
CA ALA A 86 25.65 -9.95 0.58
C ALA A 86 24.55 -8.87 0.44
N THR A 87 23.98 -8.45 1.58
CA THR A 87 22.94 -7.42 1.64
C THR A 87 23.40 -6.15 0.93
N LYS A 88 22.62 -5.70 -0.06
CA LYS A 88 22.84 -4.44 -0.78
C LYS A 88 21.80 -3.43 -0.37
N VAL A 89 22.23 -2.18 -0.18
CA VAL A 89 21.31 -1.05 0.01
C VAL A 89 20.67 -0.73 -1.34
N ILE A 90 19.42 -1.12 -1.52
CA ILE A 90 18.65 -0.86 -2.75
C ILE A 90 18.02 0.54 -2.76
N ARG A 91 17.74 1.10 -1.58
CA ARG A 91 17.12 2.42 -1.41
C ARG A 91 17.47 2.97 -0.03
N SER A 92 17.77 4.26 0.02
CA SER A 92 17.83 5.05 1.25
C SER A 92 16.84 6.20 1.14
N MET A 93 16.11 6.48 2.21
CA MET A 93 15.16 7.58 2.28
C MET A 93 15.33 8.33 3.59
N ILE A 94 15.33 9.66 3.52
CA ILE A 94 15.28 10.51 4.70
C ILE A 94 13.82 10.62 5.11
N VAL A 95 13.54 10.31 6.38
CA VAL A 95 12.20 10.48 6.97
C VAL A 95 12.29 11.65 7.93
N ASP A 96 11.71 12.79 7.54
CA ASP A 96 11.60 13.93 8.44
C ASP A 96 10.44 13.71 9.42
N GLN A 97 10.75 13.20 10.61
CA GLN A 97 9.77 12.94 11.66
C GLN A 97 9.04 14.20 12.15
N LYS A 98 9.58 15.40 11.90
CA LYS A 98 8.95 16.67 12.29
C LYS A 98 7.86 17.11 11.33
N THR A 99 7.81 16.53 10.13
CA THR A 99 6.77 16.85 9.16
C THR A 99 5.42 16.36 9.70
N VAL A 100 4.51 17.31 9.96
CA VAL A 100 3.17 17.01 10.46
C VAL A 100 2.33 16.37 9.34
N VAL A 101 1.66 15.26 9.67
CA VAL A 101 0.66 14.64 8.78
C VAL A 101 -0.73 14.99 9.29
N ASN A 102 -1.49 15.75 8.50
CA ASN A 102 -2.88 16.06 8.74
C ASN A 102 -3.78 14.98 8.13
N MET A 103 -4.39 14.18 8.99
CA MET A 103 -5.41 13.21 8.61
C MET A 103 -6.70 13.96 8.28
N ILE A 104 -7.24 13.76 7.09
CA ILE A 104 -8.49 14.38 6.66
C ILE A 104 -9.50 13.25 6.44
N VAL A 105 -10.56 13.28 7.24
CA VAL A 105 -11.64 12.28 7.21
C VAL A 105 -12.95 12.99 6.92
N THR A 106 -13.68 12.47 5.94
CA THR A 106 -15.03 12.93 5.60
C THR A 106 -16.05 11.83 5.88
N LEU A 107 -17.19 12.20 6.46
CA LEU A 107 -18.25 11.24 6.79
C LEU A 107 -19.64 11.87 6.86
N LYS A 108 -20.65 11.02 6.72
CA LYS A 108 -22.06 11.24 7.04
C LYS A 108 -22.56 10.01 7.77
N GLY A 109 -23.25 10.18 8.90
CA GLY A 109 -23.66 9.09 9.77
C GLY A 109 -22.46 8.26 10.24
N ARG A 110 -22.61 6.93 10.22
CA ARG A 110 -21.55 5.97 10.57
C ARG A 110 -20.88 6.25 11.93
N VAL A 111 -21.60 6.85 12.89
CA VAL A 111 -21.05 7.27 14.19
C VAL A 111 -20.36 6.12 14.94
N THR A 112 -20.87 4.89 14.85
CA THR A 112 -20.21 3.72 15.45
C THR A 112 -18.81 3.44 14.87
N LYS A 113 -18.64 3.58 13.54
CA LYS A 113 -17.34 3.44 12.89
C LYS A 113 -16.42 4.58 13.26
N TYR A 114 -16.96 5.80 13.30
CA TYR A 114 -16.23 6.98 13.74
C TYR A 114 -15.72 6.87 15.19
N ALA A 115 -16.55 6.34 16.10
CA ALA A 115 -16.13 6.07 17.47
C ALA A 115 -14.97 5.05 17.52
N THR A 116 -15.02 4.01 16.68
CA THR A 116 -13.93 3.03 16.59
C THR A 116 -12.66 3.65 16.02
N PHE A 117 -12.78 4.51 15.00
CA PHE A 117 -11.67 5.25 14.41
C PHE A 117 -10.97 6.15 15.44
N LEU A 118 -11.73 6.98 16.15
CA LEU A 118 -11.17 7.89 17.15
C LEU A 118 -10.57 7.10 18.33
N ASP A 119 -11.21 6.03 18.80
CA ASP A 119 -10.68 5.18 19.87
C ASP A 119 -9.35 4.54 19.46
N HIS A 120 -9.29 4.03 18.22
CA HIS A 120 -8.08 3.46 17.66
C HIS A 120 -6.96 4.50 17.54
N LEU A 121 -7.28 5.69 17.00
CA LEU A 121 -6.35 6.81 16.87
C LEU A 121 -5.73 7.17 18.21
N VAL A 122 -6.57 7.41 19.23
CA VAL A 122 -6.11 7.86 20.56
C VAL A 122 -5.30 6.78 21.28
N LYS A 123 -5.74 5.52 21.23
CA LYS A 123 -5.10 4.45 22.03
C LYS A 123 -3.90 3.80 21.36
N ASN A 124 -3.90 3.71 20.02
CA ASN A 124 -2.93 2.87 19.31
C ASN A 124 -2.04 3.65 18.34
N VAL A 125 -2.39 4.87 17.95
CA VAL A 125 -1.62 5.64 16.96
C VAL A 125 -0.88 6.80 17.60
N LEU A 126 -1.61 7.73 18.24
CA LEU A 126 -1.03 8.94 18.84
C LEU A 126 0.07 8.69 19.89
N PRO A 127 0.07 7.59 20.68
CA PRO A 127 1.18 7.30 21.60
C PRO A 127 2.53 7.05 20.91
N HIS A 128 2.54 6.82 19.59
CA HIS A 128 3.73 6.50 18.82
C HIS A 128 4.17 7.61 17.87
N ASP A 129 3.34 8.63 17.64
CA ASP A 129 3.64 9.73 16.72
C ASP A 129 2.93 11.03 17.17
N GLU A 130 3.74 11.97 17.66
CA GLU A 130 3.26 13.27 18.14
C GLU A 130 3.06 14.29 17.00
N ASN A 131 3.54 14.00 15.78
CA ASN A 131 3.50 14.92 14.64
C ASN A 131 2.32 14.60 13.72
N LEU A 132 1.14 14.46 14.33
CA LEU A 132 -0.13 14.18 13.66
C LEU A 132 -1.19 15.23 14.02
N SER A 133 -2.09 15.48 13.08
CA SER A 133 -3.31 16.26 13.30
C SER A 133 -4.51 15.63 12.63
N LEU A 134 -5.73 16.00 13.04
CA LEU A 134 -6.97 15.48 12.46
C LEU A 134 -7.93 16.59 12.05
N THR A 135 -8.39 16.54 10.80
CA THR A 135 -9.50 17.35 10.29
C THR A 135 -10.68 16.43 9.99
N VAL A 136 -11.80 16.66 10.65
CA VAL A 136 -13.04 15.91 10.45
C VAL A 136 -14.05 16.80 9.75
N ILE A 137 -14.59 16.31 8.63
CA ILE A 137 -15.57 17.00 7.80
C ILE A 137 -16.85 16.17 7.83
N TYR A 138 -17.88 16.71 8.45
CA TYR A 138 -19.11 16.00 8.72
C TYR A 138 -20.27 16.65 7.95
N PHE A 139 -20.93 15.88 7.09
CA PHE A 139 -22.10 16.33 6.32
C PHE A 139 -23.37 16.29 7.18
N GLU A 140 -24.27 17.24 6.95
CA GLU A 140 -25.50 17.40 7.72
C GLU A 140 -26.36 16.12 7.74
N ASP A 141 -26.66 15.63 8.93
CA ASP A 141 -27.64 14.59 9.22
C ASP A 141 -28.11 14.63 10.68
N ASP A 142 -29.05 13.75 11.02
CA ASP A 142 -29.65 13.70 12.37
C ASP A 142 -28.65 13.28 13.47
N PHE A 143 -27.45 12.81 13.09
CA PHE A 143 -26.40 12.33 14.00
C PHE A 143 -25.24 13.33 14.17
N LEU A 144 -25.29 14.51 13.54
CA LEU A 144 -24.20 15.49 13.56
C LEU A 144 -23.79 15.88 14.98
N GLN A 145 -24.77 16.19 15.83
CA GLN A 145 -24.49 16.61 17.21
C GLN A 145 -23.83 15.47 18.01
N GLU A 146 -24.29 14.23 17.81
CA GLU A 146 -23.68 13.04 18.43
C GLU A 146 -22.22 12.87 18.01
N ALA A 147 -21.93 13.02 16.72
CA ALA A 147 -20.56 12.95 16.19
C ALA A 147 -19.66 14.08 16.72
N ARG A 148 -20.19 15.30 16.84
CA ARG A 148 -19.47 16.45 17.42
C ARG A 148 -19.14 16.24 18.90
N ASP A 149 -20.11 15.76 19.68
CA ASP A 149 -19.93 15.49 21.10
C ASP A 149 -18.94 14.34 21.32
N LEU A 150 -19.01 13.29 20.49
CA LEU A 150 -18.06 12.19 20.48
C LEU A 150 -16.62 12.67 20.20
N THR A 151 -16.44 13.53 19.20
CA THR A 151 -15.13 14.13 18.86
C THR A 151 -14.57 14.91 20.05
N SER A 152 -15.40 15.80 20.61
CA SER A 152 -15.00 16.67 21.72
C SER A 152 -14.64 15.86 22.95
N ARG A 153 -15.40 14.79 23.24
CA ARG A 153 -15.17 13.90 24.38
C ARG A 153 -13.86 13.12 24.28
N GLN A 154 -13.51 12.64 23.08
CA GLN A 154 -12.30 11.82 22.90
C GLN A 154 -11.02 12.65 22.70
N LEU A 155 -11.12 13.83 22.08
CA LEU A 155 -9.93 14.58 21.66
C LEU A 155 -9.61 15.81 22.51
N SER A 156 -10.59 16.43 23.21
CA SER A 156 -10.32 17.66 24.01
C SER A 156 -9.33 17.45 25.16
N GLY A 157 -9.19 16.21 25.63
CA GLY A 157 -8.23 15.86 26.69
C GLY A 157 -6.78 15.73 26.22
N LEU A 158 -6.49 15.93 24.93
CA LEU A 158 -5.17 15.73 24.33
C LEU A 158 -4.51 17.10 24.05
N PRO A 159 -3.71 17.64 24.98
CA PRO A 159 -3.27 19.04 24.94
C PRO A 159 -2.37 19.37 23.74
N ASN A 160 -1.63 18.40 23.22
CA ASN A 160 -0.67 18.60 22.12
C ASN A 160 -1.23 18.15 20.76
N PHE A 161 -2.40 17.51 20.72
CA PHE A 161 -2.98 17.00 19.49
C PHE A 161 -3.88 18.06 18.84
N LYS A 162 -3.50 18.52 17.65
CA LYS A 162 -4.29 19.50 16.90
C LYS A 162 -5.41 18.79 16.16
N TRP A 163 -6.64 19.26 16.33
CA TRP A 163 -7.80 18.73 15.60
C TRP A 163 -8.81 19.81 15.23
N SER A 164 -9.68 19.52 14.26
CA SER A 164 -10.79 20.38 13.85
C SER A 164 -11.99 19.53 13.45
N PHE A 165 -13.20 19.99 13.78
CA PHE A 165 -14.46 19.40 13.35
C PHE A 165 -15.25 20.46 12.57
N ILE A 166 -15.47 20.21 11.28
CA ILE A 166 -16.15 21.10 10.34
C ILE A 166 -17.48 20.46 9.98
N ALA A 167 -18.57 21.13 10.34
CA ALA A 167 -19.91 20.76 9.91
C ALA A 167 -20.22 21.42 8.57
N LEU A 168 -20.63 20.62 7.60
CA LEU A 168 -21.12 21.06 6.30
C LEU A 168 -22.65 21.12 6.33
N GLU A 169 -23.22 22.18 5.79
CA GLU A 169 -24.68 22.35 5.68
C GLU A 169 -25.28 21.42 4.62
N GLU A 170 -24.46 20.91 3.68
CA GLU A 170 -24.88 19.97 2.66
C GLU A 170 -25.32 18.62 3.27
N ARG A 171 -26.54 18.18 2.95
CA ARG A 171 -27.03 16.84 3.32
C ARG A 171 -26.56 15.75 2.36
N ASP A 172 -26.32 16.07 1.10
CA ASP A 172 -25.85 15.09 0.13
C ASP A 172 -24.36 14.83 0.33
N PHE A 173 -24.02 13.59 0.65
CA PHE A 173 -22.64 13.22 0.91
C PHE A 173 -21.84 13.16 -0.40
N SER A 174 -20.78 13.99 -0.48
CA SER A 174 -19.74 13.86 -1.49
C SER A 174 -18.38 13.76 -0.81
N ARG A 175 -17.70 12.62 -1.05
CA ARG A 175 -16.39 12.34 -0.47
C ARG A 175 -15.35 13.36 -0.93
N GLY A 176 -15.24 13.57 -2.25
CA GLY A 176 -14.32 14.53 -2.85
C GLY A 176 -14.55 15.96 -2.34
N ARG A 177 -15.82 16.39 -2.24
CA ARG A 177 -16.18 17.70 -1.67
C ARG A 177 -15.70 17.85 -0.23
N GLY A 178 -15.98 16.87 0.62
CA GLY A 178 -15.57 16.91 2.03
C GLY A 178 -14.05 16.94 2.20
N LEU A 179 -13.33 16.08 1.46
CA LEU A 179 -11.86 16.07 1.49
C LEU A 179 -11.26 17.37 0.94
N HIS A 180 -11.87 17.98 -0.09
CA HIS A 180 -11.42 19.25 -0.64
C HIS A 180 -11.57 20.41 0.36
N VAL A 181 -12.71 20.48 1.05
CA VAL A 181 -12.89 21.44 2.15
C VAL A 181 -11.87 21.20 3.26
N GLY A 182 -11.65 19.94 3.62
CA GLY A 182 -10.64 19.55 4.60
C GLY A 182 -9.21 19.94 4.22
N ALA A 183 -8.84 19.77 2.96
CA ALA A 183 -7.52 20.10 2.45
C ALA A 183 -7.22 21.61 2.56
N HIS A 184 -8.22 22.46 2.33
CA HIS A 184 -8.08 23.91 2.42
C HIS A 184 -8.25 24.44 3.85
N HIS A 185 -8.67 23.60 4.80
CA HIS A 185 -8.78 23.98 6.19
C HIS A 185 -7.42 23.92 6.88
N LYS A 186 -6.95 25.08 7.32
CA LYS A 186 -5.65 25.20 8.00
C LYS A 186 -5.78 24.81 9.46
N VAL A 187 -5.60 23.52 9.77
CA VAL A 187 -5.46 23.03 11.15
C VAL A 187 -4.14 23.51 11.76
N SER A 188 -3.12 23.74 10.93
CA SER A 188 -1.87 24.31 11.38
C SER A 188 -1.31 25.33 10.34
N LYS A 189 -0.39 26.17 10.82
CA LYS A 189 0.14 27.32 10.06
C LYS A 189 1.39 26.96 9.25
N ASP A 190 1.80 25.69 9.26
CA ASP A 190 3.08 25.26 8.71
C ASP A 190 2.97 24.95 7.23
N LYS A 191 3.84 25.59 6.42
CA LYS A 191 3.86 25.50 4.95
C LYS A 191 4.41 24.16 4.41
N GLY A 192 4.56 23.16 5.28
CA GLY A 192 5.16 21.85 4.99
C GLY A 192 4.25 20.67 5.33
N GLU A 193 2.95 20.90 5.58
CA GLU A 193 2.03 19.85 5.98
C GLU A 193 1.77 18.82 4.87
N LEU A 194 1.85 17.54 5.27
CA LEU A 194 1.38 16.41 4.49
C LEU A 194 -0.11 16.21 4.77
N LEU A 195 -0.89 16.05 3.72
CA LEU A 195 -2.29 15.66 3.79
C LEU A 195 -2.36 14.14 3.66
N PHE A 196 -3.12 13.50 4.54
CA PHE A 196 -3.53 12.11 4.39
C PHE A 196 -5.04 12.02 4.27
N PHE A 197 -5.53 11.76 3.06
CA PHE A 197 -6.93 11.45 2.82
C PHE A 197 -7.24 10.03 3.27
N CYS A 198 -8.21 9.89 4.17
CA CYS A 198 -8.54 8.62 4.80
C CYS A 198 -10.06 8.46 4.99
N ASP A 199 -10.52 7.22 4.95
CA ASP A 199 -11.91 6.89 5.22
C ASP A 199 -12.09 6.52 6.71
N VAL A 200 -13.28 6.78 7.25
CA VAL A 200 -13.59 6.55 8.67
C VAL A 200 -13.53 5.08 9.10
N ASP A 201 -13.59 4.15 8.15
CA ASP A 201 -13.53 2.70 8.41
C ASP A 201 -12.15 2.10 8.12
N VAL A 202 -11.13 2.94 7.89
CA VAL A 202 -9.73 2.51 7.77
C VAL A 202 -9.02 2.67 9.11
N LEU A 203 -8.34 1.60 9.52
CA LEU A 203 -7.48 1.57 10.70
C LEU A 203 -6.02 1.61 10.26
N MET A 204 -5.18 2.31 11.01
CA MET A 204 -3.80 2.59 10.61
C MET A 204 -2.83 2.06 11.65
N HIS A 205 -1.88 1.22 11.23
CA HIS A 205 -0.74 0.90 12.07
C HIS A 205 0.12 2.15 12.28
N PRO A 206 0.72 2.39 13.47
CA PRO A 206 1.58 3.56 13.73
C PRO A 206 2.64 3.83 12.64
N ASP A 207 3.33 2.78 12.20
CA ASP A 207 4.34 2.86 11.14
C ASP A 207 3.83 3.35 9.78
N PHE A 208 2.51 3.43 9.58
CA PHE A 208 1.92 3.99 8.37
C PHE A 208 2.39 5.43 8.12
N PHE A 209 2.44 6.27 9.15
CA PHE A 209 2.81 7.68 8.98
C PHE A 209 4.27 7.86 8.59
N ASN A 210 5.15 6.93 9.00
CA ASN A 210 6.52 6.85 8.49
C ASN A 210 6.56 6.54 6.98
N ARG A 211 5.67 5.66 6.50
CA ARG A 211 5.55 5.38 5.06
C ARG A 211 4.98 6.57 4.30
N CYS A 212 4.01 7.28 4.88
CA CYS A 212 3.46 8.53 4.35
C CYS A 212 4.56 9.57 4.13
N ARG A 213 5.38 9.85 5.15
CA ARG A 213 6.49 10.80 5.09
C ARG A 213 7.60 10.37 4.12
N SER A 214 7.98 9.10 4.14
CA SER A 214 9.11 8.60 3.33
C SER A 214 8.79 8.44 1.85
N ASN A 215 7.53 8.15 1.49
CA ASN A 215 7.12 7.93 0.10
C ASN A 215 6.47 9.16 -0.55
N THR A 216 6.41 10.29 0.14
CA THR A 216 5.94 11.55 -0.44
C THR A 216 7.10 12.52 -0.62
N ARG A 217 7.24 13.12 -1.81
CA ARG A 217 8.26 14.12 -2.13
C ARG A 217 7.60 15.34 -2.74
N LYS A 218 7.77 16.48 -2.08
CA LYS A 218 7.15 17.75 -2.48
C LYS A 218 7.48 18.08 -3.94
N GLY A 219 6.45 18.29 -4.74
CA GLY A 219 6.55 18.61 -6.17
C GLY A 219 7.06 17.48 -7.07
N GLN A 220 7.17 16.25 -6.57
CA GLN A 220 7.73 15.13 -7.34
C GLN A 220 6.93 13.83 -7.19
N GLN A 221 6.40 13.53 -6.01
CA GLN A 221 5.83 12.22 -5.73
C GLN A 221 4.75 12.30 -4.66
N VAL A 222 3.59 11.73 -4.99
CA VAL A 222 2.52 11.43 -4.04
C VAL A 222 2.47 9.94 -3.74
N TYR A 223 1.94 9.56 -2.58
CA TYR A 223 1.92 8.17 -2.11
C TYR A 223 0.49 7.66 -1.96
N TYR A 224 0.13 6.64 -2.75
CA TYR A 224 -1.13 5.91 -2.64
C TYR A 224 -0.88 4.56 -1.95
N PRO A 225 -1.20 4.40 -0.66
CA PRO A 225 -1.05 3.13 0.03
C PRO A 225 -2.06 2.08 -0.45
N VAL A 226 -1.59 0.84 -0.54
CA VAL A 226 -2.45 -0.33 -0.72
C VAL A 226 -3.07 -0.70 0.62
N VAL A 227 -4.40 -0.86 0.66
CA VAL A 227 -5.14 -1.16 1.89
C VAL A 227 -5.50 -2.64 1.97
N PHE A 228 -5.38 -3.19 3.17
CA PHE A 228 -5.79 -4.55 3.49
C PHE A 228 -7.26 -4.56 3.95
N SER A 229 -8.11 -5.30 3.24
CA SER A 229 -9.52 -5.48 3.61
C SER A 229 -9.65 -6.66 4.56
N LEU A 230 -10.02 -6.37 5.80
CA LEU A 230 -10.33 -7.40 6.80
C LEU A 230 -11.68 -8.04 6.47
N TYR A 231 -11.74 -9.36 6.60
CA TYR A 231 -13.01 -10.07 6.64
C TYR A 231 -13.80 -9.68 7.89
N ASN A 232 -15.11 -9.94 7.89
CA ASN A 232 -15.93 -9.66 9.05
C ASN A 232 -15.47 -10.53 10.24
N PRO A 233 -14.91 -9.94 11.31
CA PRO A 233 -14.34 -10.71 12.41
C PRO A 233 -15.41 -11.54 13.13
N LYS A 234 -16.67 -11.08 13.14
CA LYS A 234 -17.79 -11.82 13.73
C LYS A 234 -18.13 -13.10 12.98
N LEU A 235 -17.64 -13.27 11.75
CA LEU A 235 -17.80 -14.49 10.97
C LEU A 235 -16.53 -15.34 11.00
N VAL A 236 -15.35 -14.72 10.84
CA VAL A 236 -14.09 -15.45 10.72
C VAL A 236 -13.63 -16.11 12.00
N TYR A 237 -13.58 -15.38 13.12
CA TYR A 237 -13.04 -15.95 14.36
C TYR A 237 -13.88 -17.15 14.88
N PRO A 238 -15.23 -17.09 14.86
CA PRO A 238 -16.05 -18.25 15.22
C PRO A 238 -15.87 -19.47 14.32
N LEU A 239 -15.54 -19.31 13.03
CA LEU A 239 -15.27 -20.43 12.12
C LEU A 239 -14.02 -21.25 12.54
N PHE A 240 -13.14 -20.66 13.35
CA PHE A 240 -11.94 -21.29 13.89
C PHE A 240 -12.01 -21.49 15.40
N ASP A 241 -13.21 -21.47 16.00
CA ASP A 241 -13.44 -21.58 17.45
C ASP A 241 -12.65 -20.55 18.29
N LYS A 242 -12.42 -19.35 17.73
CA LYS A 242 -11.73 -18.25 18.41
C LYS A 242 -12.71 -17.14 18.81
N ALA A 243 -12.43 -16.51 19.95
CA ALA A 243 -13.08 -15.24 20.31
C ALA A 243 -12.58 -14.12 19.40
N VAL A 244 -13.45 -13.13 19.14
CA VAL A 244 -13.05 -11.92 18.40
C VAL A 244 -12.12 -11.09 19.29
N PRO A 245 -10.85 -10.87 18.90
CA PRO A 245 -9.89 -10.14 19.72
C PRO A 245 -10.16 -8.63 19.65
N PRO A 246 -9.50 -7.80 20.47
CA PRO A 246 -9.56 -6.35 20.36
C PRO A 246 -9.13 -5.85 18.97
N VAL A 247 -9.60 -4.67 18.56
CA VAL A 247 -9.34 -4.10 17.22
C VAL A 247 -7.84 -4.00 16.90
N SER A 248 -7.00 -3.67 17.88
CA SER A 248 -5.54 -3.60 17.73
C SER A 248 -4.91 -4.93 17.29
N GLU A 249 -5.45 -6.05 17.78
CA GLU A 249 -4.98 -7.40 17.47
C GLU A 249 -5.63 -7.97 16.20
N GLN A 250 -6.70 -7.34 15.70
CA GLN A 250 -7.32 -7.70 14.42
C GLN A 250 -6.54 -7.18 13.21
N LEU A 251 -5.58 -6.27 13.39
CA LEU A 251 -4.78 -5.67 12.30
C LEU A 251 -3.69 -6.60 11.75
N ALA A 252 -3.71 -7.89 12.12
CA ALA A 252 -2.83 -8.90 11.56
C ALA A 252 -3.10 -9.08 10.06
N VAL A 253 -2.04 -9.00 9.26
CA VAL A 253 -2.09 -9.23 7.81
C VAL A 253 -1.77 -10.68 7.52
N ASP A 254 -2.79 -11.48 7.26
CA ASP A 254 -2.64 -12.88 6.85
C ASP A 254 -3.81 -13.35 5.96
N GLU A 255 -3.68 -14.53 5.36
CA GLU A 255 -4.67 -15.09 4.44
C GLU A 255 -6.01 -15.44 5.10
N GLN A 256 -6.05 -15.58 6.42
CA GLN A 256 -7.26 -15.92 7.18
C GLN A 256 -8.00 -14.66 7.62
N SER A 257 -7.30 -13.54 7.81
CA SER A 257 -7.86 -12.29 8.30
C SER A 257 -8.41 -11.39 7.20
N GLY A 258 -7.94 -11.53 5.95
CA GLY A 258 -8.41 -10.68 4.86
C GLY A 258 -7.66 -10.84 3.54
N PHE A 259 -7.68 -9.79 2.73
CA PHE A 259 -6.97 -9.72 1.45
C PHE A 259 -6.52 -8.30 1.12
N TRP A 260 -5.44 -8.18 0.34
CA TRP A 260 -4.99 -6.90 -0.19
C TRP A 260 -5.90 -6.43 -1.32
N ARG A 261 -6.32 -5.16 -1.27
CA ARG A 261 -7.01 -4.55 -2.41
C ARG A 261 -6.03 -4.36 -3.56
N THR A 262 -6.42 -4.76 -4.76
CA THR A 262 -5.58 -4.64 -5.97
C THR A 262 -5.83 -3.35 -6.76
N PHE A 263 -6.82 -2.55 -6.34
CA PHE A 263 -7.17 -1.27 -6.95
C PHE A 263 -7.81 -0.31 -5.92
N GLY A 264 -7.51 0.99 -6.05
CA GLY A 264 -8.15 2.07 -5.29
C GLY A 264 -7.21 3.25 -5.05
N PHE A 265 -7.72 4.47 -5.23
CA PHE A 265 -6.98 5.72 -5.02
C PHE A 265 -7.52 6.53 -3.84
N GLY A 266 -8.49 5.98 -3.10
CA GLY A 266 -9.18 6.67 -2.02
C GLY A 266 -8.25 7.16 -0.91
N MET A 267 -7.28 6.34 -0.50
CA MET A 267 -6.29 6.72 0.51
C MET A 267 -5.05 7.28 -0.17
N ALA A 268 -4.62 8.47 0.23
CA ALA A 268 -3.48 9.13 -0.41
C ALA A 268 -2.77 10.10 0.52
N CYS A 269 -1.43 10.07 0.47
CA CYS A 269 -0.52 10.98 1.14
C CYS A 269 0.12 11.92 0.12
N MET A 270 0.04 13.23 0.35
CA MET A 270 0.59 14.25 -0.55
C MET A 270 0.91 15.53 0.21
N TYR A 271 1.84 16.34 -0.28
CA TYR A 271 1.98 17.70 0.26
C TYR A 271 0.79 18.54 -0.15
N HIS A 272 0.36 19.43 0.74
CA HIS A 272 -0.71 20.40 0.42
C HIS A 272 -0.43 21.17 -0.88
N SER A 273 0.83 21.59 -1.10
CA SER A 273 1.23 22.28 -2.33
C SER A 273 1.01 21.46 -3.59
N ASP A 274 1.19 20.14 -3.51
CA ASP A 274 1.07 19.24 -4.65
C ASP A 274 -0.42 19.03 -4.96
N TYR A 275 -1.25 18.92 -3.91
CA TYR A 275 -2.71 18.92 -4.04
C TYR A 275 -3.25 20.21 -4.67
N GLU A 276 -2.74 21.38 -4.27
CA GLU A 276 -3.12 22.65 -4.91
C GLU A 276 -2.66 22.70 -6.37
N ALA A 277 -1.45 22.24 -6.66
CA ALA A 277 -0.90 22.23 -8.02
C ALA A 277 -1.67 21.32 -8.98
N SER A 278 -2.27 20.22 -8.48
CA SER A 278 -3.10 19.33 -9.32
C SER A 278 -4.47 19.92 -9.69
N GLY A 279 -4.87 21.02 -9.04
CA GLY A 279 -6.21 21.59 -9.14
C GLY A 279 -7.22 20.95 -8.19
N GLY A 280 -6.79 19.98 -7.37
CA GLY A 280 -7.62 19.32 -6.35
C GLY A 280 -8.76 18.47 -6.91
N PHE A 281 -9.66 18.03 -6.02
CA PHE A 281 -10.80 17.19 -6.41
C PHE A 281 -11.71 17.92 -7.40
N PRO A 282 -12.15 17.24 -8.49
CA PRO A 282 -13.21 17.77 -9.35
C PRO A 282 -14.53 17.88 -8.58
N ASP A 283 -15.43 18.78 -9.01
CA ASP A 283 -16.80 18.89 -8.46
C ASP A 283 -17.65 17.69 -8.90
N ILE A 284 -17.41 16.56 -8.24
CA ILE A 284 -18.19 15.33 -8.37
C ILE A 284 -19.09 15.23 -7.14
N ARG A 285 -20.40 15.38 -7.36
CA ARG A 285 -21.41 15.36 -6.29
C ARG A 285 -21.92 13.96 -5.95
N THR A 286 -21.38 12.94 -6.60
CA THR A 286 -21.69 11.51 -6.38
C THR A 286 -20.49 10.79 -5.78
N TRP A 287 -20.71 9.62 -5.16
CA TRP A 287 -19.63 8.78 -4.65
C TRP A 287 -18.95 8.01 -5.80
N GLY A 288 -17.62 8.08 -5.88
CA GLY A 288 -16.81 7.30 -6.81
C GLY A 288 -16.29 8.10 -8.00
N GLY A 289 -15.04 7.80 -8.39
CA GLY A 289 -14.35 8.39 -9.53
C GLY A 289 -13.56 9.66 -9.19
N GLU A 290 -13.81 10.28 -8.03
CA GLU A 290 -13.07 11.49 -7.62
C GLU A 290 -11.60 11.21 -7.30
N ASP A 291 -11.33 10.02 -6.75
CA ASP A 291 -10.00 9.57 -6.39
C ASP A 291 -9.17 9.21 -7.63
N VAL A 292 -9.79 8.54 -8.60
CA VAL A 292 -9.23 8.26 -9.93
C VAL A 292 -8.93 9.57 -10.66
N ALA A 293 -9.88 10.52 -10.65
CA ALA A 293 -9.69 11.79 -11.33
C ALA A 293 -8.52 12.60 -10.73
N LEU A 294 -8.38 12.62 -9.39
CA LEU A 294 -7.24 13.26 -8.74
C LEU A 294 -5.92 12.56 -9.12
N TYR A 295 -5.91 11.22 -9.14
CA TYR A 295 -4.74 10.46 -9.59
C TYR A 295 -4.35 10.81 -11.04
N GLU A 296 -5.32 10.87 -11.95
CA GLU A 296 -5.08 11.25 -13.34
C GLU A 296 -4.57 12.70 -13.49
N GLN A 297 -5.00 13.62 -12.62
CA GLN A 297 -4.45 14.98 -12.60
C GLN A 297 -2.96 14.98 -12.22
N PHE A 298 -2.55 14.18 -11.23
CA PHE A 298 -1.13 14.07 -10.87
C PHE A 298 -0.29 13.52 -12.03
N LEU A 299 -0.79 12.52 -12.77
CA LEU A 299 -0.09 12.01 -13.96
C LEU A 299 0.09 13.06 -15.07
N LYS A 300 -0.79 14.07 -15.14
CA LYS A 300 -0.68 15.16 -16.10
C LYS A 300 0.36 16.20 -15.70
N LEU A 301 0.68 16.33 -14.41
CA LEU A 301 1.72 17.23 -13.90
C LEU A 301 3.15 16.68 -14.08
N ASP A 302 3.28 15.37 -14.33
CA ASP A 302 4.55 14.69 -14.55
C ASP A 302 5.07 14.81 -16.00
N ASN A 303 4.30 15.47 -16.88
CA ASN A 303 4.66 15.79 -18.27
C ASN A 303 4.93 17.29 -18.46
#